data_AF-V6KDB1-F1
#
_entry.id   AF-V6KDB1-F1
#
_cell.length_a   1.000
_cell.length_b   1.000
_cell.length_c   1.000
_cell.angle_alpha   90.00
_cell.angle_beta   90.00
_cell.angle_gamma   90.00
#
_symmetry.space_group_name_H-M   'P 1'
#
loop_
_entity.id
_entity.type
_entity.pdbx_description
1 polymer ?
#
loop_
_entity_poly.entity_id
_entity_poly.type
_entity_poly.pdbx_seq_one_letter_code
_entity_poly.pdbx_strand_id
1 'polypeptide(L)'
;MDAIFDALRSDAPDLPDVDEKIRRFIALAREVHRAAEVVILEGPAALVEVAERVTHASSDLSHIMRRMAEDARTGDTTRKAEDTALADERERILYQAVKDFRLAARSVIGNTN
;
A
#
# COMPACT_ATOMS: atom_id res chain seq x y z
N MET A 1 -5.48 -2.98 0.17
CA MET A 1 -4.34 -3.90 -0.02
C MET A 1 -4.62 -5.20 0.72
N ASP A 2 -5.02 -5.13 1.98
CA ASP A 2 -5.35 -6.26 2.86
C ASP A 2 -6.24 -7.30 2.17
N ALA A 3 -7.35 -6.88 1.55
CA ALA A 3 -8.26 -7.79 0.87
C ALA A 3 -7.64 -8.52 -0.35
N ILE A 4 -6.67 -7.92 -1.05
CA ILE A 4 -5.92 -8.58 -2.13
C ILE A 4 -4.99 -9.63 -1.50
N PHE A 5 -4.33 -9.26 -0.41
CA PHE A 5 -3.38 -10.12 0.26
C PHE A 5 -4.04 -11.34 0.90
N ASP A 6 -5.18 -11.15 1.57
CA ASP A 6 -5.98 -12.23 2.13
C ASP A 6 -6.42 -13.22 1.04
N ALA A 7 -6.79 -12.72 -0.15
CA ALA A 7 -7.12 -13.58 -1.28
C ALA A 7 -5.89 -14.35 -1.80
N LEU A 8 -4.72 -13.72 -1.83
CA LEU A 8 -3.47 -14.32 -2.29
C LEU A 8 -2.84 -15.31 -1.29
N ARG A 9 -3.19 -15.26 0.01
CA ARG A 9 -2.72 -16.25 1.00
C ARG A 9 -3.28 -17.65 0.74
N SER A 10 -4.46 -17.75 0.11
CA SER A 10 -5.10 -19.03 -0.21
C SER A 10 -4.17 -19.95 -1.02
N ASP A 11 -4.21 -21.26 -0.79
CA ASP A 11 -3.49 -22.26 -1.60
C ASP A 11 -4.04 -22.37 -3.01
N ALA A 12 -5.30 -22.00 -3.21
CA ALA A 12 -5.93 -21.81 -4.52
C ALA A 12 -6.65 -20.45 -4.52
N PRO A 13 -5.93 -19.35 -4.84
CA PRO A 13 -6.54 -18.03 -4.96
C PRO A 13 -7.57 -17.99 -6.10
N ASP A 14 -8.72 -17.36 -5.87
CA ASP A 14 -9.67 -17.04 -6.93
C ASP A 14 -9.12 -15.86 -7.77
N LEU A 15 -8.45 -16.19 -8.88
CA LEU A 15 -7.76 -15.20 -9.72
C LEU A 15 -8.70 -14.09 -10.24
N PRO A 16 -9.92 -14.39 -10.73
CA PRO A 16 -10.91 -13.36 -11.03
C PRO A 16 -11.20 -12.37 -9.89
N ASP A 17 -11.35 -12.86 -8.65
CA ASP A 17 -11.58 -12.02 -7.49
C ASP A 17 -10.34 -11.19 -7.13
N VAL A 18 -9.14 -11.79 -7.17
CA VAL A 18 -7.87 -11.08 -6.98
C VAL A 18 -7.72 -9.94 -7.98
N ASP A 19 -8.00 -10.19 -9.26
CA ASP A 19 -7.89 -9.18 -10.32
C ASP A 19 -8.89 -8.04 -10.16
N GLU A 20 -10.12 -8.33 -9.72
CA GLU A 20 -11.11 -7.30 -9.40
C GLU A 20 -10.64 -6.43 -8.22
N LYS A 21 -10.13 -7.05 -7.15
CA LYS A 21 -9.61 -6.31 -6.00
C LYS A 21 -8.40 -5.45 -6.36
N ILE A 22 -7.50 -5.94 -7.22
CA ILE A 22 -6.37 -5.17 -7.76
C ILE A 22 -6.88 -3.97 -8.55
N ARG A 23 -7.86 -4.15 -9.45
CA ARG A 23 -8.45 -3.04 -10.22
C ARG A 23 -9.07 -1.97 -9.31
N ARG A 24 -9.84 -2.38 -8.31
CA ARG A 24 -10.41 -1.47 -7.32
C ARG A 24 -9.34 -0.74 -6.52
N PHE A 25 -8.28 -1.44 -6.12
CA PHE A 25 -7.16 -0.83 -5.41
C PHE A 25 -6.45 0.23 -6.27
N ILE A 26 -6.18 -0.04 -7.55
CA ILE A 26 -5.57 0.93 -8.46
C ILE A 26 -6.43 2.19 -8.58
N ALA A 27 -7.76 2.06 -8.65
CA ALA A 27 -8.67 3.20 -8.69
C ALA A 27 -8.55 4.06 -7.43
N LEU A 28 -8.60 3.45 -6.24
CA LEU A 28 -8.45 4.15 -4.96
C LEU A 28 -7.06 4.78 -4.81
N ALA A 29 -6.00 4.08 -5.24
CA ALA A 29 -4.64 4.60 -5.18
C ALA A 29 -4.48 5.86 -6.03
N ARG A 30 -5.15 5.96 -7.19
CA ARG A 30 -5.17 7.18 -8.01
C ARG A 30 -5.86 8.34 -7.30
N GLU A 31 -6.94 8.09 -6.58
CA GLU A 31 -7.61 9.13 -5.79
C GLU A 31 -6.73 9.62 -4.64
N VAL A 32 -6.08 8.70 -3.93
CA VAL A 32 -5.12 9.03 -2.86
C VAL A 32 -3.93 9.81 -3.42
N HIS A 33 -3.38 9.40 -4.56
CA HIS A 33 -2.26 10.11 -5.19
C HIS A 33 -2.63 11.54 -5.57
N ARG A 34 -3.82 11.77 -6.14
CA ARG A 34 -4.32 13.13 -6.43
C ARG A 34 -4.46 13.98 -5.17
N ALA A 35 -4.95 13.40 -4.07
CA ALA A 35 -5.03 14.12 -2.80
C ALA A 35 -3.64 14.42 -2.20
N ALA A 36 -2.72 13.47 -2.32
CA ALA A 36 -1.34 13.62 -1.85
C ALA A 36 -0.56 14.67 -2.66
N GLU A 37 -0.84 14.80 -3.97
CA GLU A 37 -0.22 15.81 -4.84
C GLU A 37 -0.44 17.24 -4.30
N VAL A 38 -1.64 17.54 -3.80
CA VAL A 38 -1.93 18.84 -3.15
C VAL A 38 -1.05 19.05 -1.92
N VAL A 39 -0.88 18.03 -1.09
CA VAL A 39 -0.03 18.11 0.11
C VAL A 39 1.45 18.21 -0.25
N ILE A 40 1.89 17.56 -1.33
CA ILE A 40 3.28 17.60 -1.79
C ILE A 40 3.62 18.97 -2.36
N LEU A 41 2.71 19.58 -3.14
CA LEU A 41 2.96 20.86 -3.80
C LEU A 41 2.78 22.07 -2.86
N GLU A 42 1.77 22.04 -2.00
CA GLU A 42 1.33 23.21 -1.23
C GLU A 42 1.47 23.00 0.29
N GLY A 43 1.83 21.80 0.72
CA GLY A 43 1.90 21.46 2.14
C GLY A 43 3.20 21.91 2.82
N PRO A 44 3.19 22.04 4.16
CA PRO A 44 4.40 22.24 4.93
C PRO A 44 5.44 21.13 4.67
N ALA A 45 6.73 21.47 4.64
CA ALA A 45 7.81 20.51 4.38
C ALA A 45 7.75 19.25 5.26
N ALA A 46 7.40 19.41 6.55
CA ALA A 46 7.23 18.31 7.49
C ALA A 46 6.11 17.33 7.08
N LEU A 47 5.10 17.78 6.34
CA LEU A 47 4.04 16.96 5.77
C LEU A 47 4.43 16.30 4.44
N VAL A 48 5.26 16.98 3.63
CA VAL A 48 5.78 16.42 2.38
C VAL A 48 6.62 15.17 2.67
N GLU A 49 7.57 15.25 3.61
CA GLU A 49 8.46 14.14 3.96
C GLU A 49 7.69 12.88 4.43
N VAL A 50 6.67 13.04 5.28
CA VAL A 50 5.84 11.90 5.72
C VAL A 50 4.95 11.36 4.60
N ALA A 51 4.45 12.20 3.69
CA ALA A 51 3.67 11.76 2.54
C ALA A 51 4.51 10.94 1.56
N GLU A 52 5.77 11.34 1.34
CA GLU A 52 6.73 10.57 0.54
C GLU A 52 6.98 9.19 1.15
N ARG A 53 7.15 9.08 2.47
CA ARG A 53 7.32 7.78 3.15
C ARG A 53 6.14 6.85 2.93
N VAL A 54 4.91 7.37 3.00
CA VAL A 54 3.69 6.59 2.69
C VAL A 54 3.70 6.09 1.25
N THR A 55 4.08 6.97 0.31
CA THR A 55 4.14 6.64 -1.12
C THR A 55 5.15 5.52 -1.40
N HIS A 56 6.35 5.61 -0.83
CA HIS A 56 7.38 4.57 -0.97
C HIS A 56 6.95 3.25 -0.35
N ALA A 57 6.44 3.26 0.89
CA ALA A 57 5.98 2.05 1.57
C ALA A 57 4.82 1.37 0.81
N SER A 58 3.91 2.15 0.23
CA SER A 58 2.81 1.64 -0.59
C SER A 58 3.32 1.04 -1.90
N SER A 59 4.35 1.63 -2.52
CA SER A 59 4.96 1.11 -3.75
C SER A 59 5.63 -0.24 -3.47
N ASP A 60 6.43 -0.33 -2.41
CA ASP A 60 7.10 -1.57 -1.99
C ASP A 60 6.11 -2.73 -1.81
N LEU A 61 5.02 -2.48 -1.07
CA LEU A 61 4.00 -3.51 -0.85
C LEU A 61 3.29 -3.89 -2.16
N SER A 62 2.98 -2.91 -3.01
CA SER A 62 2.32 -3.16 -4.31
C SER A 62 3.21 -3.99 -5.24
N HIS A 63 4.53 -3.81 -5.21
CA HIS A 63 5.48 -4.62 -5.98
C HIS A 63 5.43 -6.09 -5.58
N ILE A 64 5.36 -6.38 -4.28
CA ILE A 64 5.26 -7.76 -3.78
C ILE A 64 3.92 -8.36 -4.15
N MET A 65 2.81 -7.64 -3.91
CA MET A 65 1.48 -8.14 -4.25
C MET A 65 1.34 -8.44 -5.75
N ARG A 66 1.96 -7.63 -6.62
CA ARG A 66 1.99 -7.88 -8.05
C ARG A 66 2.75 -9.17 -8.37
N ARG A 67 3.93 -9.37 -7.79
CA ARG A 67 4.71 -10.60 -7.95
C ARG A 67 3.94 -11.83 -7.47
N MET A 68 3.31 -11.74 -6.31
CA MET A 68 2.47 -12.83 -5.78
C MET A 68 1.28 -13.15 -6.69
N ALA A 69 0.65 -12.13 -7.28
CA ALA A 69 -0.44 -12.34 -8.24
C ALA A 69 0.07 -12.97 -9.56
N GLU A 70 1.27 -12.60 -10.02
CA GLU A 70 1.92 -13.24 -11.17
C GLU A 70 2.26 -14.71 -10.89
N ASP A 71 2.87 -14.99 -9.73
CA ASP A 71 3.20 -16.35 -9.27
C ASP A 71 1.92 -17.20 -9.11
N ALA A 72 0.83 -16.63 -8.58
CA ALA A 72 -0.46 -17.30 -8.49
C ALA A 72 -1.07 -17.64 -9.87
N ARG A 73 -0.89 -16.76 -10.88
CA ARG A 73 -1.37 -17.02 -12.25
C ARG A 73 -0.59 -18.12 -12.95
N THR A 74 0.70 -18.25 -12.68
CA THR A 74 1.55 -19.31 -13.25
C THR A 74 1.50 -20.60 -12.43
N GLY A 75 0.85 -20.58 -11.26
CA GLY A 75 0.81 -21.70 -10.32
C GLY A 75 2.15 -21.95 -9.62
N ASP A 76 3.06 -20.98 -9.63
CA ASP A 76 4.35 -21.07 -8.95
C ASP A 76 4.19 -20.83 -7.45
N THR A 77 4.41 -21.87 -6.65
CA THR A 77 4.33 -21.80 -5.18
C THR A 77 5.70 -21.71 -4.52
N THR A 78 6.80 -21.68 -5.28
CA THR A 78 8.17 -21.85 -4.78
C THR A 78 8.55 -20.79 -3.74
N ARG A 79 8.11 -19.54 -3.95
CA ARG A 79 8.41 -18.40 -3.07
C ARG A 79 7.23 -17.98 -2.20
N LYS A 80 6.13 -18.72 -2.20
CA LYS A 80 4.86 -18.28 -1.58
C LYS A 80 5.02 -17.89 -0.12
N ALA A 81 5.73 -18.70 0.66
CA ALA A 81 5.95 -18.44 2.09
C ALA A 81 6.83 -17.19 2.33
N GLU A 82 7.91 -17.04 1.56
CA GLU A 82 8.81 -15.89 1.64
C GLU A 82 8.11 -14.60 1.24
N ASP A 83 7.36 -14.64 0.14
CA ASP A 83 6.61 -13.49 -0.37
C ASP A 83 5.48 -13.09 0.57
N THR A 84 4.81 -14.05 1.20
CA THR A 84 3.79 -13.78 2.22
C THR A 84 4.42 -13.09 3.44
N ALA A 85 5.52 -13.62 3.97
CA ALA A 85 6.20 -13.02 5.12
C ALA A 85 6.72 -11.61 4.80
N LEU A 86 7.24 -11.39 3.59
CA LEU A 86 7.71 -10.08 3.15
C LEU A 86 6.54 -9.10 2.97
N ALA A 87 5.40 -9.57 2.44
CA ALA A 87 4.18 -8.76 2.35
C ALA A 87 3.67 -8.35 3.74
N ASP A 88 3.64 -9.26 4.72
CA ASP A 88 3.26 -8.94 6.12
C ASP A 88 4.17 -7.85 6.73
N GLU A 89 5.47 -7.90 6.46
CA GLU A 89 6.42 -6.89 6.91
C GLU A 89 6.19 -5.53 6.24
N ARG A 90 6.04 -5.51 4.91
CA ARG A 90 5.79 -4.27 4.15
C ARG A 90 4.44 -3.64 4.50
N GLU A 91 3.43 -4.45 4.78
CA GLU A 91 2.14 -4.00 5.30
C GLU A 91 2.31 -3.29 6.65
N ARG A 92 3.05 -3.89 7.60
CA ARG A 92 3.35 -3.24 8.89
C ARG A 92 4.08 -1.91 8.73
N ILE A 93 5.06 -1.82 7.82
CA ILE A 93 5.78 -0.58 7.52
C ILE A 93 4.84 0.48 6.94
N LEU A 94 3.99 0.12 5.99
CA LEU A 94 3.00 1.04 5.42
C LEU A 94 2.03 1.55 6.50
N TYR A 95 1.53 0.66 7.36
CA TYR A 95 0.67 1.04 8.47
C TYR A 95 1.35 2.03 9.41
N GLN A 96 2.63 1.85 9.70
CA GLN A 96 3.37 2.80 10.52
C GLN A 96 3.55 4.16 9.81
N ALA A 97 3.92 4.16 8.53
CA ALA A 97 4.06 5.40 7.75
C ALA A 97 2.75 6.22 7.72
N VAL A 98 1.60 5.55 7.55
CA VAL A 98 0.28 6.21 7.58
C VAL A 98 -0.05 6.77 8.97
N LYS A 99 0.32 6.07 10.05
CA LYS A 99 0.15 6.60 11.41
C LYS A 99 0.99 7.86 11.63
N ASP A 100 2.25 7.85 11.21
CA ASP A 100 3.16 8.98 11.34
C ASP A 100 2.68 10.18 10.53
N PHE A 101 2.18 9.94 9.31
CA PHE A 101 1.55 10.96 8.48
C PHE A 101 0.36 11.62 9.20
N ARG A 102 -0.56 10.82 9.77
CA ARG A 102 -1.72 11.34 10.50
C ARG A 102 -1.31 12.16 11.72
N LEU A 103 -0.29 11.73 12.45
CA LEU A 103 0.24 12.46 13.61
C LEU A 103 0.81 13.81 13.18
N ALA A 104 1.63 13.85 12.12
CA ALA A 104 2.19 15.08 11.58
C ALA A 104 1.11 16.02 11.07
N ALA A 105 0.12 15.51 10.34
CA ALA A 105 -1.03 16.29 9.87
C ALA A 105 -1.81 16.90 11.02
N ARG A 106 -2.08 16.13 12.08
CA ARG A 106 -2.74 16.64 13.28
C ARG A 106 -1.94 17.76 13.95
N SER A 107 -0.62 17.65 14.03
CA SER A 107 0.24 18.68 14.60
C SER A 107 0.18 19.98 13.80
N VAL A 108 0.22 19.91 12.47
CA VAL A 108 0.10 21.07 11.58
C VAL A 108 -1.27 21.74 11.71
N ILE A 109 -2.35 20.96 11.57
CA ILE A 109 -3.72 21.50 11.64
C ILE A 109 -4.00 22.06 13.05
N GLY A 110 -3.56 21.36 14.10
CA GLY A 110 -3.74 21.78 15.50
C GLY A 110 -2.95 23.03 15.88
N ASN A 111 -1.90 23.37 15.13
CA ASN A 111 -1.11 24.60 15.30
C ASN A 111 -1.60 25.77 14.43
N THR A 112 -2.72 25.62 13.71
CA THR A 112 -3.27 26.68 12.84
C THR A 112 -4.27 27.60 13.60
N ASN A 113 -4.02 27.85 14.90
CA ASN A 113 -4.78 28.85 15.68
C ASN A 113 -4.17 30.24 15.55
#